data_AF-A0AA39TKC3-F1
#
_entry.id   AF-A0AA39TKC3-F1
#
_cell.length_a   1.000
_cell.length_b   1.000
_cell.length_c   1.000
_cell.angle_alpha   90.00
_cell.angle_beta   90.00
_cell.angle_gamma   90.00
#
_symmetry.space_group_name_H-M   'P 1'
#
loop_
_entity.id
_entity.type
_entity.pdbx_description
1 polymer ?
#
loop_
_entity_poly.entity_id
_entity_poly.type
_entity_poly.pdbx_seq_one_letter_code
_entity_poly.pdbx_strand_id
1 'polypeptide(L)'
;MEVISTEEVHARTLEPNYDRASELKAFDETKSGVKGLVDAGITKIPRMFYQSPESLNDHPVADPVQRKEIVERVRNASEKWGFFQVINHGIPVSVLEEMEDGTRRFYEQDNKVKKEFYTGDHLSRVVYNANFDLYASPSANWRDTMCCFMAPNPPKPEELPAIYRCLIIS
;
A
#
# COMPACT_ATOMS: atom_id res chain seq x y z
N MET A 1 -37.65 -16.09 11.81
CA MET A 1 -36.29 -15.61 11.47
C MET A 1 -36.00 -16.21 10.11
N GLU A 2 -36.26 -15.44 9.05
CA GLU A 2 -36.10 -15.93 7.67
C GLU A 2 -34.62 -15.91 7.32
N VAL A 3 -34.09 -17.08 6.96
CA VAL A 3 -32.72 -17.27 6.50
C VAL A 3 -32.71 -16.92 5.02
N ILE A 4 -32.23 -15.71 4.72
CA ILE A 4 -32.03 -15.22 3.36
C ILE A 4 -30.83 -15.98 2.77
N SER A 5 -31.00 -16.51 1.56
CA SER A 5 -29.96 -17.27 0.84
C SER A 5 -28.71 -16.41 0.59
N THR A 6 -27.53 -17.02 0.59
CA THR A 6 -26.26 -16.36 0.21
C THR A 6 -26.29 -15.74 -1.19
N GLU A 7 -27.17 -16.22 -2.07
CA GLU A 7 -27.42 -15.62 -3.40
C GLU A 7 -28.21 -14.30 -3.31
N GLU A 8 -29.10 -14.15 -2.33
CA GLU A 8 -29.86 -12.91 -2.08
C GLU A 8 -29.03 -11.83 -1.39
N VAL A 9 -27.95 -12.20 -0.70
CA VAL A 9 -26.96 -11.23 -0.17
C VAL A 9 -26.12 -10.65 -1.33
N HIS A 10 -25.80 -11.45 -2.35
CA HIS A 10 -25.05 -10.99 -3.53
C HIS A 10 -25.87 -10.06 -4.44
N ALA A 11 -27.20 -10.14 -4.37
CA ALA A 11 -28.12 -9.30 -5.14
C ALA A 11 -28.50 -7.97 -4.43
N ARG A 12 -28.01 -7.70 -3.21
CA ARG A 12 -28.35 -6.45 -2.51
C ARG A 12 -27.40 -5.30 -2.88
N THR A 13 -27.96 -4.44 -3.74
CA THR A 13 -27.58 -3.03 -4.04
C THR A 13 -26.73 -2.80 -5.29
N LEU A 14 -27.04 -3.40 -6.44
CA LEU A 14 -26.70 -2.76 -7.72
C LEU A 14 -27.64 -1.57 -7.94
N GLU A 15 -27.31 -0.41 -7.35
CA GLU A 15 -27.81 0.88 -7.84
C GLU A 15 -27.57 0.92 -9.37
N PRO A 16 -28.62 0.98 -10.21
CA PRO A 16 -28.49 0.82 -11.66
C PRO A 16 -27.74 1.98 -12.35
N ASN A 17 -27.27 2.97 -11.59
CA ASN A 17 -26.63 4.18 -12.09
C ASN A 17 -25.28 4.47 -11.41
N TYR A 18 -24.52 3.44 -11.06
CA TYR A 18 -23.17 3.63 -10.53
C TYR A 18 -22.20 4.05 -11.66
N ASP A 19 -21.86 5.33 -11.69
CA ASP A 19 -20.81 5.86 -12.56
C ASP A 19 -19.44 5.80 -11.88
N ARG A 20 -18.76 4.67 -12.10
CA ARG A 20 -17.39 4.45 -11.60
C ARG A 20 -16.41 5.49 -12.12
N ALA A 21 -16.55 5.96 -13.36
CA ALA A 21 -15.58 6.87 -13.96
C ALA A 21 -15.59 8.22 -13.26
N SER A 22 -16.78 8.74 -12.95
CA SER A 22 -16.94 9.96 -12.17
C SER A 22 -16.43 9.82 -10.73
N GLU A 23 -16.68 8.67 -10.07
CA GLU A 23 -16.16 8.42 -8.71
C GLU A 23 -14.63 8.39 -8.68
N LEU A 24 -13.98 7.68 -9.61
CA LEU A 24 -12.52 7.64 -9.72
C LEU A 24 -11.92 9.03 -9.96
N LYS A 25 -12.52 9.80 -10.88
CA LYS A 25 -12.05 11.14 -11.21
C LYS A 25 -12.14 12.07 -10.00
N ALA A 26 -13.29 12.08 -9.31
CA ALA A 26 -13.47 12.88 -8.11
C ALA A 26 -12.47 12.51 -7.02
N PHE A 27 -12.18 11.22 -6.84
CA PHE A 27 -11.16 10.76 -5.90
C PHE A 27 -9.76 11.25 -6.29
N ASP A 28 -9.34 11.05 -7.54
CA ASP A 28 -7.99 11.38 -8.02
C ASP A 28 -7.73 12.90 -8.02
N GLU A 29 -8.72 13.71 -8.38
CA GLU A 29 -8.63 15.18 -8.36
C GLU A 29 -8.37 15.74 -6.95
N THR A 30 -8.80 15.04 -5.89
CA THR A 30 -8.49 15.46 -4.53
C THR A 30 -7.00 15.40 -4.23
N LYS A 31 -6.27 14.49 -4.91
CA LYS A 31 -4.86 14.13 -4.65
C LYS A 31 -4.57 13.91 -3.15
N SER A 32 -5.58 13.46 -2.42
CA SER A 32 -5.54 13.31 -0.96
C SER A 32 -5.33 11.86 -0.52
N GLY A 33 -5.54 10.93 -1.46
CA GLY A 33 -5.45 9.51 -1.20
C GLY A 33 -6.57 8.99 -0.32
N VAL A 34 -6.45 7.73 0.08
CA VAL A 34 -7.37 7.04 0.97
C VAL A 34 -7.36 7.66 2.37
N LYS A 35 -6.21 8.11 2.87
CA LYS A 35 -6.15 8.85 4.14
C LYS A 35 -7.01 10.10 4.11
N GLY A 36 -7.07 10.83 2.98
CA GLY A 36 -7.96 11.97 2.84
C GLY A 36 -9.45 11.63 3.02
N LEU A 37 -9.87 10.43 2.59
CA LEU A 37 -11.23 9.93 2.85
C LEU A 37 -11.44 9.60 4.33
N VAL A 38 -10.46 8.93 4.96
CA VAL A 38 -10.51 8.58 6.39
C VAL A 38 -10.58 9.84 7.26
N ASP A 39 -9.71 10.82 7.00
CA ASP A 39 -9.66 12.09 7.73
C ASP A 39 -10.95 12.91 7.55
N ALA A 40 -11.63 12.76 6.41
CA ALA A 40 -12.95 13.35 6.16
C ALA A 40 -14.10 12.64 6.92
N GLY A 41 -13.82 11.55 7.63
CA GLY A 41 -14.78 10.84 8.46
C GLY A 41 -15.86 10.10 7.68
N ILE A 42 -15.54 9.58 6.48
CA ILE A 42 -16.50 8.83 5.69
C ILE A 42 -17.10 7.66 6.50
N THR A 43 -18.40 7.45 6.37
CA THR A 43 -19.10 6.37 7.10
C THR A 43 -19.36 5.14 6.24
N LYS A 44 -19.10 5.23 4.93
CA LYS A 44 -19.25 4.14 3.96
C LYS A 44 -18.08 4.16 3.00
N ILE A 45 -17.46 3.00 2.77
CA ILE A 45 -16.37 2.85 1.81
C ILE A 45 -16.93 3.04 0.38
N PRO A 46 -16.31 3.90 -0.46
CA PRO A 46 -16.70 4.06 -1.86
C PRO A 46 -16.65 2.75 -2.63
N ARG A 47 -17.57 2.57 -3.59
CA ARG A 47 -17.76 1.28 -4.26
C ARG A 47 -16.58 0.89 -5.14
N MET A 48 -15.80 1.87 -5.62
CA MET A 48 -14.55 1.63 -6.34
C MET A 48 -13.55 0.75 -5.58
N PHE A 49 -13.63 0.62 -4.25
CA PHE A 49 -12.72 -0.21 -3.44
C PHE A 49 -13.20 -1.64 -3.17
N TYR A 50 -14.39 -2.02 -3.64
CA TYR A 50 -14.93 -3.36 -3.37
C TYR A 50 -14.20 -4.40 -4.22
N GLN A 51 -13.48 -5.31 -3.56
CA GLN A 51 -12.77 -6.42 -4.20
C GLN A 51 -13.66 -7.67 -4.30
N SER A 52 -13.44 -8.47 -5.35
CA SER A 52 -14.06 -9.80 -5.46
C SER A 52 -13.43 -10.76 -4.44
N PRO A 53 -14.19 -11.66 -3.77
CA PRO A 53 -13.72 -12.48 -2.65
C PRO A 53 -12.59 -13.49 -2.92
N GLU A 54 -12.03 -13.58 -4.13
CA GLU A 54 -11.12 -14.66 -4.54
C GLU A 54 -9.64 -14.48 -4.12
N SER A 55 -9.27 -13.46 -3.33
CA SER A 55 -7.89 -12.94 -3.30
C SER A 55 -7.07 -13.05 -2.00
N LEU A 56 -7.43 -13.84 -0.99
CA LEU A 56 -6.69 -13.84 0.30
C LEU A 56 -6.19 -15.22 0.74
N ASN A 57 -4.87 -15.40 0.87
CA ASN A 57 -4.22 -16.51 1.57
C ASN A 57 -3.12 -15.96 2.51
N ASP A 58 -3.09 -16.46 3.75
CA ASP A 58 -2.21 -16.03 4.85
C ASP A 58 -1.21 -17.16 5.23
N HIS A 59 -0.03 -16.82 5.76
CA HIS A 59 1.07 -17.80 5.95
C HIS A 59 2.00 -17.57 7.16
N PRO A 60 2.74 -18.60 7.65
CA PRO A 60 3.42 -18.59 8.95
C PRO A 60 4.94 -18.27 8.95
N VAL A 61 5.45 -17.99 10.17
CA VAL A 61 6.79 -17.45 10.56
C VAL A 61 7.82 -18.55 10.90
N ALA A 62 9.13 -18.32 10.75
CA ALA A 62 10.20 -19.25 11.17
C ALA A 62 11.49 -18.59 11.75
N ASP A 63 12.20 -19.33 12.63
CA ASP A 63 13.36 -18.94 13.49
C ASP A 63 14.73 -19.53 13.01
N PRO A 64 15.92 -18.90 13.25
CA PRO A 64 17.13 -19.11 12.44
C PRO A 64 18.24 -19.95 13.12
N VAL A 65 18.82 -20.93 12.40
CA VAL A 65 20.15 -21.54 12.69
C VAL A 65 20.89 -21.97 11.39
N GLN A 66 22.23 -21.79 11.39
CA GLN A 66 23.31 -22.23 10.47
C GLN A 66 23.21 -21.98 8.95
N ARG A 67 24.22 -21.27 8.39
CA ARG A 67 24.26 -20.74 7.01
C ARG A 67 23.94 -21.73 5.87
N LYS A 68 24.40 -22.98 5.92
CA LYS A 68 24.07 -23.99 4.89
C LYS A 68 22.61 -24.42 4.96
N GLU A 69 22.10 -24.60 6.17
CA GLU A 69 20.70 -24.93 6.44
C GLU A 69 19.79 -23.74 6.09
N ILE A 70 20.23 -22.50 6.31
CA ILE A 70 19.51 -21.29 5.90
C ILE A 70 19.36 -21.24 4.38
N VAL A 71 20.44 -21.47 3.61
CA VAL A 71 20.34 -21.48 2.15
C VAL A 71 19.34 -22.52 1.67
N GLU A 72 19.35 -23.71 2.27
CA GLU A 72 18.39 -24.76 1.94
C GLU A 72 16.96 -24.41 2.34
N ARG A 73 16.75 -23.84 3.53
CA ARG A 73 15.44 -23.40 4.01
C ARG A 73 14.89 -22.24 3.18
N VAL A 74 15.72 -21.28 2.80
CA VAL A 74 15.34 -20.17 1.89
C VAL A 74 14.97 -20.73 0.52
N ARG A 75 15.76 -21.65 -0.05
CA ARG A 75 15.41 -22.32 -1.31
C ARG A 75 14.06 -23.02 -1.20
N ASN A 76 13.90 -23.87 -0.19
CA ASN A 76 12.69 -24.65 0.04
C ASN A 76 11.47 -23.75 0.28
N ALA A 77 11.60 -22.69 1.06
CA ALA A 77 10.53 -21.72 1.29
C ALA A 77 10.18 -20.93 0.03
N SER A 78 11.19 -20.52 -0.74
CA SER A 78 10.98 -19.86 -2.04
C SER A 78 10.26 -20.77 -3.03
N GLU A 79 10.66 -22.04 -3.12
CA GLU A 79 10.08 -23.03 -4.04
C GLU A 79 8.66 -23.45 -3.65
N LYS A 80 8.40 -23.63 -2.34
CA LYS A 80 7.10 -24.13 -1.88
C LYS A 80 6.07 -23.03 -1.64
N TRP A 81 6.51 -21.87 -1.16
CA TRP A 81 5.62 -20.82 -0.65
C TRP A 81 5.79 -19.48 -1.39
N GLY A 82 6.97 -19.20 -1.94
CA GLY A 82 7.25 -17.93 -2.63
C GLY A 82 7.50 -16.73 -1.71
N PHE A 83 7.47 -16.89 -0.39
CA PHE A 83 7.82 -15.88 0.60
C PHE A 83 8.35 -16.54 1.89
N PHE A 84 9.02 -15.75 2.73
CA PHE A 84 9.49 -16.15 4.06
C PHE A 84 9.79 -14.88 4.89
N GLN A 85 9.80 -15.02 6.22
CA GLN A 85 10.23 -13.94 7.12
C GLN A 85 11.67 -14.17 7.55
N VAL A 86 12.43 -13.10 7.70
CA VAL A 86 13.79 -13.13 8.23
C VAL A 86 13.78 -12.46 9.59
N ILE A 87 14.11 -13.21 10.64
CA ILE A 87 14.35 -12.66 11.98
C ILE A 87 15.85 -12.71 12.31
N ASN A 88 16.29 -11.89 13.26
CA ASN A 88 17.72 -11.71 13.59
C ASN A 88 18.55 -11.31 12.36
N HIS A 89 17.98 -10.44 11.50
CA HIS A 89 18.59 -9.97 10.25
C HIS A 89 19.80 -9.04 10.44
N GLY A 90 20.14 -8.66 11.69
CA GLY A 90 21.29 -7.81 12.01
C GLY A 90 21.08 -6.31 11.78
N ILE A 91 19.89 -5.90 11.32
CA ILE A 91 19.51 -4.48 11.27
C ILE A 91 19.04 -4.08 12.68
N PRO A 92 19.57 -3.00 13.28
CA PRO A 92 19.14 -2.55 14.59
C PRO A 92 17.64 -2.28 14.63
N VAL A 93 16.97 -2.70 15.71
CA VAL A 93 15.53 -2.47 15.91
C VAL A 93 15.20 -0.98 15.86
N SER A 94 16.07 -0.13 16.40
CA SER A 94 15.89 1.33 16.37
C SER A 94 15.76 1.88 14.95
N VAL A 95 16.45 1.31 13.96
CA VAL A 95 16.34 1.74 12.56
C VAL A 95 14.97 1.37 11.98
N LEU A 96 14.41 0.22 12.36
CA LEU A 96 13.07 -0.18 11.96
C LEU A 96 12.01 0.74 12.58
N GLU A 97 12.15 1.03 13.89
CA GLU A 97 11.25 1.94 14.62
C GLU A 97 11.29 3.36 14.06
N GLU A 98 12.47 3.89 13.74
CA GLU A 98 12.65 5.20 13.12
C GLU A 98 12.01 5.26 11.72
N MET A 99 12.11 4.18 10.93
CA MET A 99 11.47 4.09 9.62
C MET A 99 9.94 4.06 9.74
N GLU A 100 9.39 3.30 10.70
CA GLU A 100 7.96 3.27 10.98
C GLU A 100 7.44 4.64 11.46
N ASP A 101 8.14 5.29 12.40
CA ASP A 101 7.80 6.62 12.89
C ASP A 101 7.87 7.67 11.77
N GLY A 102 8.95 7.66 10.98
CA GLY A 102 9.10 8.55 9.83
C GLY A 102 7.98 8.39 8.82
N THR A 103 7.60 7.14 8.52
CA THR A 103 6.49 6.83 7.63
C THR A 103 5.18 7.39 8.18
N ARG A 104 4.89 7.15 9.47
CA ARG A 104 3.70 7.70 10.14
C ARG A 104 3.67 9.22 10.06
N ARG A 105 4.79 9.87 10.41
CA ARG A 105 4.92 11.33 10.39
C ARG A 105 4.71 11.91 8.99
N PHE A 106 5.18 11.23 7.93
CA PHE A 106 4.91 11.64 6.55
C PHE A 106 3.40 11.62 6.25
N TYR A 107 2.70 10.53 6.58
CA TYR A 107 1.27 10.42 6.27
C TYR A 107 0.42 11.41 7.09
N GLU A 108 0.83 11.75 8.31
CA GLU A 108 0.18 12.76 9.15
C GLU A 108 0.49 14.22 8.76
N GLN A 109 1.35 14.47 7.76
CA GLN A 109 1.55 15.83 7.26
C GLN A 109 0.30 16.37 6.56
N ASP A 110 0.20 17.70 6.55
CA ASP A 110 -0.79 18.41 5.75
C ASP A 110 -0.79 17.91 4.30
N ASN A 111 -2.00 17.74 3.76
CA ASN A 111 -2.17 17.26 2.39
C ASN A 111 -1.45 18.13 1.35
N LYS A 112 -1.27 19.43 1.62
CA LYS A 112 -0.50 20.33 0.75
C LYS A 112 0.95 19.87 0.55
N VAL A 113 1.59 19.37 1.60
CA VAL A 113 2.97 18.86 1.54
C VAL A 113 3.02 17.55 0.75
N LYS A 114 2.10 16.62 1.05
CA LYS A 114 2.06 15.32 0.38
C LYS A 114 1.74 15.45 -1.13
N LYS A 115 0.90 16.43 -1.51
CA LYS A 115 0.54 16.71 -2.91
C LYS A 115 1.71 17.09 -3.80
N GLU A 116 2.80 17.61 -3.25
CA GLU A 116 4.02 17.92 -4.01
C GLU A 116 4.62 16.66 -4.65
N PHE A 117 4.40 15.50 -4.03
CA PHE A 117 4.87 14.20 -4.50
C PHE A 117 3.77 13.41 -5.22
N TYR A 118 2.52 13.92 -5.26
CA TYR A 118 1.40 13.17 -5.84
C TYR A 118 1.49 13.14 -7.36
N THR A 119 1.75 11.96 -7.92
CA THR A 119 1.92 11.80 -9.36
C THR A 119 1.42 10.45 -9.86
N GLY A 120 0.79 10.47 -11.04
CA GLY A 120 0.51 9.27 -11.84
C GLY A 120 1.64 8.92 -12.80
N ASP A 121 2.70 9.75 -12.89
CA ASP A 121 3.87 9.46 -13.71
C ASP A 121 4.76 8.41 -13.02
N HIS A 122 4.81 7.23 -13.63
CA HIS A 122 5.59 6.10 -13.13
C HIS A 122 7.09 6.19 -13.45
N LEU A 123 7.53 7.20 -14.21
CA LEU A 123 8.94 7.46 -14.46
C LEU A 123 9.59 8.34 -13.39
N SER A 124 8.77 8.95 -12.53
CA SER A 124 9.24 9.76 -11.41
C SER A 124 9.96 8.88 -10.37
N ARG A 125 11.12 9.36 -9.88
CA ARG A 125 11.93 8.62 -8.89
C ARG A 125 11.29 8.55 -7.50
N VAL A 126 10.47 9.55 -7.19
CA VAL A 126 9.73 9.66 -5.93
C VAL A 126 8.26 9.85 -6.28
N VAL A 127 7.42 8.95 -5.81
CA VAL A 127 6.01 8.88 -6.18
C VAL A 127 5.16 8.74 -4.93
N TYR A 128 4.21 9.65 -4.75
CA TYR A 128 3.08 9.46 -3.85
C TYR A 128 1.82 9.21 -4.68
N ASN A 129 1.07 8.15 -4.40
CA ASN A 129 -0.22 7.89 -5.03
C ASN A 129 -1.09 6.97 -4.15
N ALA A 130 -2.39 6.90 -4.45
CA ALA A 130 -3.27 5.91 -3.83
C ALA A 130 -3.23 4.57 -4.57
N ASN A 131 -3.31 4.62 -5.90
CA ASN A 131 -3.36 3.45 -6.77
C ASN A 131 -2.51 3.68 -8.01
N PHE A 132 -1.68 2.70 -8.34
CA PHE A 132 -0.82 2.72 -9.54
C PHE A 132 -1.66 2.58 -10.83
N ASP A 133 -2.70 1.76 -10.80
CA ASP A 133 -3.53 1.36 -11.93
C ASP A 133 -4.99 1.81 -11.79
N LEU A 134 -5.25 2.93 -11.08
CA LEU A 134 -6.59 3.39 -10.66
C LEU A 134 -7.67 3.28 -11.75
N TYR A 135 -7.36 3.71 -12.97
CA TYR A 135 -8.29 3.73 -14.10
C TYR A 135 -8.36 2.41 -14.88
N ALA A 136 -7.36 1.54 -14.76
CA ALA A 136 -7.27 0.27 -15.47
C ALA A 136 -7.77 -0.93 -14.64
N SER A 137 -7.62 -0.86 -13.31
CA SER A 137 -8.00 -1.93 -12.40
C SER A 137 -9.51 -2.03 -12.24
N PRO A 138 -10.09 -3.23 -12.07
CA PRO A 138 -11.52 -3.39 -11.77
C PRO A 138 -11.92 -2.77 -10.41
N SER A 139 -11.00 -2.75 -9.45
CA SER A 139 -11.19 -2.19 -8.11
C SER A 139 -9.93 -1.47 -7.65
N ALA A 140 -10.08 -0.34 -6.98
CA ALA A 140 -9.01 0.36 -6.30
C ALA A 140 -8.63 -0.35 -4.98
N ASN A 141 -7.38 -0.23 -4.57
CA ASN A 141 -6.89 -0.65 -3.26
C ASN A 141 -7.17 0.41 -2.21
N TRP A 142 -7.61 -0.01 -1.03
CA TRP A 142 -7.76 0.85 0.15
C TRP A 142 -6.40 1.13 0.80
N ARG A 143 -5.55 1.88 0.09
CA ARG A 143 -4.16 2.12 0.45
C ARG A 143 -3.67 3.45 -0.13
N ASP A 144 -2.73 4.06 0.57
CA ASP A 144 -1.82 5.06 0.02
C ASP A 144 -0.39 4.51 -0.04
N THR A 145 0.38 4.98 -1.01
CA THR A 145 1.74 4.50 -1.28
C THR A 145 2.67 5.67 -1.54
N MET A 146 3.80 5.68 -0.83
CA MET A 146 5.00 6.42 -1.20
C MET A 146 6.03 5.43 -1.71
N CYS A 147 6.59 5.68 -2.89
CA CYS A 147 7.63 4.87 -3.51
C CYS A 147 8.86 5.74 -3.81
N CYS A 148 10.03 5.16 -3.59
CA CYS A 148 11.31 5.78 -3.89
C CYS A 148 12.20 4.78 -4.62
N PHE A 149 12.55 5.07 -5.86
CA PHE A 149 13.42 4.22 -6.68
C PHE A 149 14.89 4.56 -6.42
N MET A 150 15.57 3.70 -5.65
CA MET A 150 16.96 3.92 -5.23
C MET A 150 18.01 3.45 -6.25
N ALA A 151 17.61 2.59 -7.20
CA ALA A 151 18.50 2.00 -8.20
C ALA A 151 18.11 2.43 -9.62
N PRO A 152 19.07 2.51 -10.57
CA PRO A 152 20.51 2.31 -10.38
C PRO A 152 21.19 3.49 -9.68
N ASN A 153 20.58 4.67 -9.71
CA ASN A 153 21.07 5.86 -9.04
C ASN A 153 19.99 6.39 -8.10
N PRO A 154 20.30 6.64 -6.82
CA PRO A 154 19.31 7.14 -5.88
C PRO A 154 18.92 8.59 -6.21
N PRO A 155 17.70 9.02 -5.84
CA PRO A 155 17.32 10.41 -5.92
C PRO A 155 18.21 11.26 -5.01
N LYS A 156 18.39 12.52 -5.38
CA LYS A 156 19.10 13.47 -4.53
C LYS A 156 18.29 13.72 -3.25
N PRO A 157 18.93 14.05 -2.11
CA PRO A 157 18.22 14.34 -0.87
C PRO A 157 17.10 15.36 -1.04
N GLU A 158 17.30 16.39 -1.87
CA GLU A 158 16.32 17.46 -2.09
C GLU A 158 15.03 16.97 -2.77
N GLU A 159 15.11 15.88 -3.54
CA GLU A 159 13.97 15.25 -4.22
C GLU A 159 13.13 14.40 -3.26
N LEU A 160 13.65 14.04 -2.09
CA LEU A 160 12.92 13.30 -1.08
C LEU A 160 12.12 14.23 -0.16
N PRO A 161 10.96 13.76 0.37
CA PRO A 161 10.31 14.38 1.51
C PRO A 161 11.31 14.57 2.64
N ALA A 162 11.29 15.74 3.28
CA ALA A 162 12.28 16.11 4.30
C ALA A 162 12.40 15.06 5.42
N ILE A 163 11.28 14.42 5.78
CA ILE A 163 11.22 13.36 6.80
C ILE A 163 12.02 12.11 6.40
N TYR A 164 12.10 11.79 5.10
CA TYR A 164 12.78 10.60 4.63
C TYR A 164 14.27 10.80 4.31
N ARG A 165 14.76 12.05 4.24
CA ARG A 165 16.15 12.34 3.85
C ARG A 165 17.17 11.65 4.73
N CYS A 166 17.00 11.70 6.04
CA CYS A 166 17.92 11.07 7.00
C CYS A 166 17.63 9.57 7.23
N LEU A 167 16.44 9.09 6.84
CA LEU A 167 16.03 7.70 7.04
C LEU A 167 16.45 6.79 5.88
N ILE A 168 16.41 7.31 4.66
CA ILE A 168 16.66 6.55 3.42
C ILE A 168 18.10 6.72 2.93
N ILE A 169 18.74 7.85 3.25
CA ILE A 169 20.12 8.16 2.87
C ILE A 169 20.98 8.11 4.13
N SER A 170 21.37 6.89 4.53
CA SER A 170 22.32 6.62 5.62
C SER A 170 23.68 6.22 5.08
#